data_AF-A0A522X3B9-F1
#
_entry.id   AF-A0A522X3B9-F1
#
_cell.length_a   1.000
_cell.length_b   1.000
_cell.length_c   1.000
_cell.angle_alpha   90.00
_cell.angle_beta   90.00
_cell.angle_gamma   90.00
#
_symmetry.space_group_name_H-M   'P 1'
#
loop_
_entity.id
_entity.type
_entity.pdbx_description
1 polymer ?
#
loop_
_entity_poly.entity_id
_entity_poly.type
_entity_poly.pdbx_seq_one_letter_code
_entity_poly.pdbx_strand_id
1 'polypeptide(L)'
;DERVAMAEAETAVLSASLGVSIEVRAFETLLVNFSKDCGANLIVRGLRAVSDFEYEFQMAGMNARISPDIETMFLMASERCQFISSRFVKEIGRLGGDISQFVSPRVKLRLDEKFGSASPDGI
;
A
#
# COMPACT_ATOMS: atom_id res chain seq x y z
N ASP A 1 -7.46 -2.84 11.30
CA ASP A 1 -8.81 -3.23 10.84
C ASP A 1 -9.24 -2.47 9.59
N GLU A 2 -9.51 -1.16 9.62
CA GLU A 2 -10.01 -0.42 8.43
C GLU A 2 -9.13 -0.55 7.16
N ARG A 3 -7.80 -0.41 7.30
CA ARG A 3 -6.87 -0.52 6.17
C ARG A 3 -6.86 -1.91 5.54
N VAL A 4 -6.93 -2.93 6.39
CA VAL A 4 -6.98 -4.34 5.96
C VAL A 4 -8.27 -4.57 5.19
N ALA A 5 -9.41 -4.18 5.76
CA ALA A 5 -10.71 -4.33 5.11
C ALA A 5 -10.80 -3.60 3.75
N MET A 6 -10.20 -2.41 3.62
CA MET A 6 -10.14 -1.71 2.33
C MET A 6 -9.25 -2.45 1.32
N ALA A 7 -8.09 -2.95 1.75
CA ALA A 7 -7.20 -3.71 0.87
C ALA A 7 -7.83 -5.04 0.45
N GLU A 8 -8.42 -5.81 1.37
CA GLU A 8 -9.11 -7.07 1.10
C GLU A 8 -10.24 -6.89 0.09
N ALA A 9 -11.03 -5.82 0.27
CA ALA A 9 -12.09 -5.45 -0.64
C ALA A 9 -11.58 -5.28 -2.09
N GLU A 10 -10.49 -4.53 -2.28
CA GLU A 10 -9.90 -4.29 -3.60
C GLU A 10 -9.25 -5.55 -4.18
N THR A 11 -8.49 -6.29 -3.37
CA THR A 11 -7.78 -7.48 -3.83
C THR A 11 -8.70 -8.66 -4.12
N ALA A 12 -9.86 -8.75 -3.46
CA ALA A 12 -10.85 -9.80 -3.75
C ALA A 12 -11.33 -9.76 -5.21
N VAL A 13 -11.48 -8.56 -5.80
CA VAL A 13 -11.87 -8.40 -7.20
C VAL A 13 -10.77 -8.91 -8.13
N LEU A 14 -9.50 -8.61 -7.82
CA LEU A 14 -8.34 -9.06 -8.58
C LEU A 14 -8.12 -10.57 -8.45
N SER A 15 -8.27 -11.11 -7.25
CA SER A 15 -8.19 -12.54 -6.96
C SER A 15 -9.19 -13.32 -7.81
N ALA A 16 -10.45 -12.88 -7.83
CA ALA A 16 -11.51 -13.49 -8.62
C ALA A 16 -11.29 -13.35 -10.13
N SER A 17 -10.80 -12.20 -10.62
CA SER A 17 -10.64 -11.96 -12.05
C SER A 17 -9.41 -12.66 -12.65
N LEU A 18 -8.33 -12.80 -11.87
CA LEU A 18 -7.08 -13.42 -12.32
C LEU A 18 -7.00 -14.91 -11.95
N GLY A 19 -7.90 -15.42 -11.12
CA GLY A 19 -7.88 -16.81 -10.66
C GLY A 19 -6.69 -17.12 -9.75
N VAL A 20 -6.21 -16.13 -9.00
CA VAL A 20 -5.06 -16.25 -8.09
C VAL A 20 -5.47 -15.93 -6.66
N SER A 21 -4.87 -16.59 -5.68
CA SER A 21 -5.12 -16.27 -4.27
C SER A 21 -4.37 -14.99 -3.89
N ILE A 22 -5.08 -14.03 -3.28
CA ILE A 22 -4.49 -12.83 -2.66
C ILE A 22 -5.03 -12.73 -1.25
N GLU A 23 -4.12 -12.73 -0.28
CA GLU A 23 -4.44 -12.59 1.14
C GLU A 23 -3.85 -11.30 1.71
N VAL A 24 -4.63 -10.61 2.54
CA VAL A 24 -4.19 -9.41 3.24
C VAL A 24 -4.07 -9.73 4.72
N ARG A 25 -2.89 -9.51 5.29
CA ARG A 25 -2.67 -9.70 6.73
C ARG A 25 -2.00 -8.47 7.32
N ALA A 26 -2.45 -8.07 8.50
CA ALA A 26 -1.69 -7.15 9.34
C ALA A 26 -0.61 -7.93 10.10
N PHE A 27 0.50 -7.26 10.40
CA PHE A 27 1.59 -7.82 11.18
C PHE A 27 2.25 -6.74 12.04
N GLU A 28 2.81 -7.15 13.16
CA GLU A 28 3.53 -6.28 14.11
C GLU A 28 4.96 -6.79 14.40
N THR A 29 5.42 -7.77 13.61
CA THR A 29 6.75 -8.36 13.71
C THR A 29 7.70 -7.74 12.67
N LEU A 30 8.97 -8.14 12.69
CA LEU A 30 9.90 -7.80 11.60
C LEU A 30 9.38 -8.36 10.28
N LEU A 31 9.49 -7.57 9.21
CA LEU A 31 9.02 -7.94 7.87
C LEU A 31 9.57 -9.30 7.41
N VAL A 32 10.85 -9.57 7.66
CA VAL A 32 11.49 -10.85 7.32
C VAL A 32 10.93 -12.03 8.11
N ASN A 33 10.53 -11.83 9.36
CA ASN A 33 9.89 -12.88 10.17
C ASN A 33 8.47 -13.15 9.66
N PHE A 34 7.70 -12.08 9.43
CA PHE A 34 6.37 -12.19 8.84
C PHE A 34 6.40 -12.88 7.46
N SER A 35 7.42 -12.60 6.65
CA SER A 35 7.62 -13.26 5.35
C SER A 35 7.87 -14.76 5.51
N LYS A 36 8.69 -15.17 6.49
CA LYS A 36 8.89 -16.59 6.83
C LYS A 36 7.62 -17.26 7.32
N ASP A 37 6.84 -16.59 8.17
CA ASP A 37 5.57 -17.11 8.69
C ASP A 37 4.54 -17.32 7.57
N CYS A 38 4.64 -16.53 6.50
CA CYS A 38 3.86 -16.71 5.27
C CYS A 38 4.43 -17.78 4.33
N GLY A 39 5.60 -18.36 4.62
CA GLY A 39 6.32 -19.27 3.72
C GLY A 39 6.88 -18.57 2.47
N ALA A 40 7.09 -17.26 2.52
CA ALA A 40 7.57 -16.46 1.40
C ALA A 40 9.10 -16.38 1.37
N ASN A 41 9.67 -16.47 0.17
CA ASN A 41 11.09 -16.23 -0.13
C ASN A 41 11.32 -14.95 -0.94
N LEU A 42 10.26 -14.20 -1.24
CA LEU A 42 10.31 -12.99 -2.06
C LEU A 42 9.43 -11.88 -1.47
N ILE A 43 10.00 -10.70 -1.35
CA ILE A 43 9.30 -9.46 -0.98
C ILE A 43 9.25 -8.58 -2.22
N VAL A 44 8.05 -8.15 -2.63
CA VAL A 44 7.87 -7.19 -3.73
C VAL A 44 7.68 -5.78 -3.17
N ARG A 45 8.46 -4.83 -3.68
CA ARG A 45 8.40 -3.40 -3.30
C ARG A 45 8.24 -2.54 -4.54
N GLY A 46 7.45 -1.47 -4.43
CA GLY A 46 7.29 -0.49 -5.49
C GLY A 46 8.28 0.66 -5.36
N LEU A 47 8.87 1.11 -6.47
CA LEU A 47 9.68 2.33 -6.55
C LEU A 47 8.97 3.36 -7.44
N ARG A 48 8.73 4.57 -6.94
CA ARG A 48 8.13 5.64 -7.75
C ARG A 48 9.19 6.54 -8.35
N ALA A 49 10.16 6.96 -7.54
CA ALA A 49 11.22 7.85 -7.97
C ALA A 49 12.56 7.42 -7.37
N VAL A 50 13.64 8.02 -7.86
CA VAL A 50 15.01 7.80 -7.35
C VAL A 50 15.09 8.07 -5.84
N SER A 51 14.26 8.97 -5.30
CA SER A 51 14.20 9.24 -3.86
C SER A 51 13.71 8.06 -3.01
N ASP A 52 12.81 7.22 -3.53
CA ASP A 52 12.36 6.02 -2.82
C ASP A 52 13.48 4.96 -2.77
N PHE A 53 14.37 4.96 -3.77
CA PHE A 53 15.42 3.95 -3.93
C PHE A 53 16.39 3.92 -2.76
N GLU A 54 16.85 5.06 -2.25
CA GLU A 54 17.86 5.08 -1.18
C GLU A 54 17.35 4.40 0.10
N TYR A 55 16.12 4.74 0.51
CA TYR A 55 15.47 4.13 1.66
C TYR A 55 15.23 2.62 1.45
N GLU A 56 14.66 2.26 0.30
CA GLU A 56 14.34 0.87 -0.02
C GLU A 56 15.59 0.00 -0.19
N PHE A 57 16.67 0.55 -0.75
CA PHE A 57 17.94 -0.13 -0.91
C PHE A 57 18.59 -0.44 0.43
N GLN A 58 18.60 0.52 1.37
CA GLN A 58 19.08 0.29 2.74
C GLN A 58 18.26 -0.82 3.43
N MET A 59 16.92 -0.74 3.33
CA MET A 59 16.03 -1.73 3.93
C MET A 59 16.25 -3.14 3.36
N ALA A 60 16.36 -3.27 2.04
CA ALA A 60 16.64 -4.54 1.39
C ALA A 60 18.00 -5.11 1.80
N GLY A 61 19.04 -4.27 1.88
CA GLY A 61 20.36 -4.67 2.35
C GLY A 61 20.37 -5.16 3.81
N MET A 62 19.59 -4.53 4.68
CA MET A 62 19.42 -4.98 6.07
C MET A 62 18.68 -6.32 6.13
N ASN A 63 17.57 -6.46 5.39
CA ASN A 63 16.78 -7.68 5.37
C ASN A 63 17.58 -8.88 4.83
N ALA A 64 18.39 -8.68 3.78
CA ALA A 64 19.24 -9.73 3.22
C ALA A 64 20.31 -10.22 4.21
N ARG A 65 20.79 -9.36 5.12
CA ARG A 65 21.70 -9.77 6.20
C ARG A 65 21.01 -10.54 7.31
N ILE A 66 19.77 -10.18 7.64
CA ILE A 66 18.99 -10.85 8.70
C ILE A 66 18.44 -12.19 8.20
N SER A 67 18.05 -12.27 6.93
CA SER A 67 17.45 -13.46 6.33
C SER A 67 17.89 -13.60 4.87
N PRO A 68 19.03 -14.26 4.61
CA PRO A 68 19.57 -14.43 3.26
C PRO A 68 18.66 -15.17 2.27
N ASP A 69 17.77 -16.03 2.77
CA ASP A 69 16.84 -16.82 1.95
C ASP A 69 15.62 -16.01 1.45
N ILE A 70 15.52 -14.73 1.81
CA ILE A 70 14.43 -13.84 1.40
C ILE A 70 14.98 -12.76 0.49
N GLU A 71 14.57 -12.80 -0.77
CA GLU A 71 14.94 -11.82 -1.78
C GLU A 71 13.97 -10.63 -1.76
N THR A 72 14.46 -9.45 -2.14
CA THR A 72 13.61 -8.26 -2.36
C THR A 72 13.67 -7.87 -3.83
N MET A 73 12.51 -7.84 -4.49
CA MET A 73 12.35 -7.43 -5.88
C MET A 73 11.64 -6.07 -5.97
N PHE A 74 12.21 -5.18 -6.77
CA PHE A 74 11.66 -3.85 -6.99
C PHE A 74 10.91 -3.78 -8.33
N LEU A 75 9.69 -3.23 -8.28
CA LEU A 75 8.90 -2.91 -9.47
C LEU A 75 8.76 -1.39 -9.59
N MET A 76 9.09 -0.84 -10.75
CA MET A 76 8.92 0.58 -11.03
C MET A 76 7.43 0.90 -11.22
N ALA A 77 6.95 1.97 -10.60
CA ALA A 77 5.60 2.46 -10.84
C ALA A 77 5.44 2.90 -12.29
N SER A 78 4.27 2.68 -12.88
CA SER A 78 3.92 3.26 -14.17
C SER A 78 3.82 4.79 -14.08
N GLU A 79 4.01 5.48 -15.19
CA GLU A 79 3.94 6.95 -15.27
C GLU A 79 2.64 7.52 -14.66
N ARG A 80 1.52 6.82 -14.85
CA ARG A 80 0.20 7.22 -14.32
C ARG A 80 0.12 7.14 -12.80
N CYS A 81 0.86 6.22 -12.18
CA CYS A 81 0.83 5.98 -10.74
C CYS A 81 2.00 6.65 -10.00
N GLN A 82 3.03 7.10 -10.72
CA GLN A 82 4.29 7.59 -10.15
C GLN A 82 4.12 8.76 -9.17
N PHE A 83 3.14 9.62 -9.43
CA PHE A 83 2.88 10.82 -8.61
C PHE A 83 1.89 10.58 -7.45
N ILE A 84 1.30 9.37 -7.37
CA ILE A 84 0.28 9.08 -6.35
C ILE A 84 0.97 8.88 -5.00
N SER A 85 0.52 9.66 -4.01
CA SER A 85 0.97 9.58 -2.62
C SER A 85 -0.23 9.53 -1.70
N SER A 86 -0.36 8.47 -0.89
CA SER A 86 -1.45 8.36 0.08
C SER A 86 -1.50 9.53 1.05
N ARG A 87 -0.36 10.22 1.30
CA ARG A 87 -0.34 11.45 2.09
C ARG A 87 -1.13 12.56 1.39
N PHE A 88 -0.79 12.87 0.14
CA PHE A 88 -1.46 13.94 -0.62
C PHE A 88 -2.91 13.61 -0.93
N VAL A 89 -3.22 12.36 -1.27
CA VAL A 89 -4.61 11.92 -1.48
C VAL A 89 -5.46 12.16 -0.24
N LYS A 90 -4.97 11.80 0.96
CA LYS A 90 -5.69 12.06 2.21
C LYS A 90 -5.80 13.56 2.54
N GLU A 91 -4.80 14.36 2.19
CA GLU A 91 -4.81 15.80 2.41
C GLU A 91 -5.83 16.50 1.51
N ILE A 92 -5.84 16.20 0.21
CA ILE A 92 -6.83 16.70 -0.75
C ILE A 92 -8.24 16.32 -0.31
N GLY A 93 -8.48 15.05 0.02
CA GLY A 93 -9.80 14.58 0.43
C GLY A 93 -10.29 15.23 1.73
N ARG A 94 -9.40 15.47 2.71
CA ARG A 94 -9.75 16.20 3.94
C ARG A 94 -10.13 17.66 3.70
N LEU A 95 -9.54 18.28 2.68
CA LEU A 95 -9.83 19.67 2.29
C LEU A 95 -11.01 19.77 1.31
N GLY A 96 -11.76 18.68 1.08
CA GLY A 96 -12.91 18.65 0.20
C GLY A 96 -12.60 18.58 -1.29
N GLY A 97 -11.34 18.33 -1.67
CA GLY A 97 -10.95 18.13 -3.06
C GLY A 97 -11.35 16.74 -3.59
N ASP A 98 -11.55 16.64 -4.90
CA ASP A 98 -11.86 15.35 -5.54
C ASP A 98 -10.61 14.46 -5.66
N ILE A 99 -10.73 13.22 -5.20
CA ILE A 99 -9.69 12.19 -5.25
C ILE A 99 -10.04 11.02 -6.17
N SER A 100 -11.15 11.10 -6.93
CA SER A 100 -11.65 10.04 -7.80
C SER A 100 -10.64 9.51 -8.81
N GLN A 101 -9.67 10.35 -9.23
CA GLN A 101 -8.61 10.00 -10.17
C GLN A 101 -7.44 9.23 -9.52
N PHE A 102 -7.36 9.19 -8.19
CA PHE A 102 -6.21 8.63 -7.47
C PHE A 102 -6.51 7.33 -6.71
N VAL A 103 -7.79 7.00 -6.53
CA VAL A 103 -8.23 5.83 -5.76
C VAL A 103 -9.39 5.13 -6.43
N SER A 104 -9.65 3.88 -6.06
CA SER A 104 -10.85 3.16 -6.53
C SER A 104 -12.13 3.84 -6.00
N PRO A 105 -13.28 3.68 -6.68
CA PRO A 105 -14.56 4.19 -6.20
C PRO A 105 -14.93 3.72 -4.78
N ARG A 106 -14.57 2.47 -4.42
CA ARG A 106 -14.86 1.91 -3.09
C ARG A 106 -13.99 2.57 -2.01
N VAL A 107 -12.71 2.81 -2.32
CA VAL A 107 -11.81 3.53 -1.41
C VAL A 107 -12.25 4.99 -1.28
N LYS A 108 -12.67 5.65 -2.37
CA LYS A 108 -13.21 7.01 -2.31
C LYS A 108 -14.39 7.09 -1.35
N LEU A 109 -15.38 6.20 -1.49
CA LEU A 109 -16.56 6.16 -0.62
C LEU A 109 -16.16 6.03 0.87
N ARG A 110 -15.25 5.11 1.19
CA ARG A 110 -14.76 4.92 2.56
C ARG A 110 -14.02 6.14 3.11
N LEU A 111 -13.26 6.83 2.26
CA LEU A 111 -12.57 8.07 2.64
C LEU A 111 -13.55 9.23 2.83
N ASP A 112 -14.55 9.37 1.95
CA ASP A 112 -15.60 10.38 2.07
C ASP A 112 -16.39 10.18 3.38
N GLU A 113 -16.79 8.95 3.72
CA GLU A 113 -17.44 8.62 4.99
C GLU A 113 -16.55 8.99 6.19
N LYS A 114 -15.26 8.68 6.11
CA LYS A 114 -14.28 8.98 7.16
C LYS A 114 -14.08 10.47 7.35
N PHE A 115 -14.03 11.25 6.27
CA PHE A 115 -13.83 12.70 6.34
C PHE A 115 -15.13 13.43 6.67
N GLY A 116 -16.29 13.00 6.16
CA GLY A 116 -17.60 13.55 6.49
C GLY A 116 -18.03 13.31 7.94
N SER A 117 -17.43 12.32 8.62
CA SER A 117 -17.57 12.13 10.08
C SER A 117 -16.72 13.09 10.92
N ALA A 118 -15.82 13.87 10.31
CA ALA A 118 -15.14 14.99 10.94
C ALA A 118 -15.93 16.27 10.61
N SER A 119 -16.60 16.83 11.62
CA SER A 119 -17.48 18.00 11.47
C SER A 119 -16.87 19.16 10.67
N PRO A 120 -17.70 19.96 9.96
CA PRO A 120 -17.29 21.17 9.28
C PRO A 120 -17.13 22.30 10.29
N ASP A 121 -16.03 22.32 11.03
CA ASP A 121 -15.60 23.51 11.77
C ASP A 121 -14.12 23.77 11.51
N GLY A 122 -13.85 24.83 10.74
CA GLY A 122 -12.52 25.41 10.58
C GLY A 122 -12.03 25.57 9.15
N ILE A 123 -12.67 26.42 8.35
CA ILE A 123 -12.26 27.80 7.99
C ILE A 123 -13.38 28.40 7.14
#